data_AF-A0A6L6BZL2-F1
#
_entry.id   AF-A0A6L6BZL2-F1
#
_cell.length_a   1.000
_cell.length_b   1.000
_cell.length_c   1.000
_cell.angle_alpha   90.00
_cell.angle_beta   90.00
_cell.angle_gamma   90.00
#
_symmetry.space_group_name_H-M   'P 1'
#
loop_
_entity.id
_entity.type
_entity.pdbx_description
1 polymer ?
#
loop_
_entity_poly.entity_id
_entity_poly.type
_entity_poly.pdbx_seq_one_letter_code
_entity_poly.pdbx_strand_id
1 'polypeptide(L)'
;MSDTVVNRVGSKAKAGKGLTIERVYTTPGLHPYDTVTWERRDVVQTNWRTGEVVFEQHGVEFPDSWSVNASTIVTTKYFRGAVGYENREWSLKQVIDRVVLSYTKSGKENGYFATDVDAEIFEHELTHMLMNQIFSFNSPVWFNVGTNAPQQVSACFILSVDDTMESILNWYREEGMIFKGGSGAGLNLSRIRSSKELLKSGGTASGPVSFMRGADASAGTIKSGGATRRAAKMVVLDVDHPDIEEFIETKVNEEDKIRALRDAGFDMDLGGKDIISVQYQNANNSVRVSDTFMRSYESGDQFGLVARASGEVIEKVDSKDLFRKMAQAAWACADPGIQYDDTINDWHTNPETGRINASNPCSEYMSLDNSSCNLASLNLMK
;
A
#
# COMPACT_ATOMS: atom_id res chain seq x y z
N MET A 1 -7.04 -18.64 16.87
CA MET A 1 -5.75 -18.37 17.53
C MET A 1 -4.72 -19.19 16.79
N SER A 2 -3.95 -18.57 15.89
CA SER A 2 -2.95 -19.23 15.07
C SER A 2 -1.57 -18.76 15.53
N ASP A 3 -0.86 -19.68 16.18
CA ASP A 3 0.51 -19.53 16.65
C ASP A 3 1.49 -19.48 15.47
N THR A 4 1.55 -18.33 14.81
CA THR A 4 2.58 -18.04 13.81
C THR A 4 3.16 -16.64 14.01
N VAL A 5 3.36 -16.27 15.27
CA VAL A 5 4.43 -15.34 15.61
C VAL A 5 5.60 -16.23 16.00
N VAL A 6 6.54 -16.43 15.08
CA VAL A 6 7.87 -16.92 15.46
C VAL A 6 8.48 -15.82 16.33
N ASN A 7 8.16 -15.83 17.62
CA ASN A 7 8.94 -15.17 18.65
C ASN A 7 10.29 -15.88 18.63
N ARG A 8 11.21 -15.43 17.76
CA ARG A 8 12.62 -15.68 17.94
C ARG A 8 12.95 -15.07 19.29
N VAL A 9 13.00 -15.90 20.33
CA VAL A 9 13.68 -15.60 21.58
C VAL A 9 15.02 -15.02 21.17
N GLY A 10 15.27 -13.77 21.53
CA GLY A 10 16.42 -13.00 21.07
C GLY A 10 17.69 -13.81 21.24
N SER A 11 18.15 -14.37 20.12
CA SER A 11 19.54 -14.78 19.98
C SER A 11 20.33 -13.52 20.30
N LYS A 12 21.04 -13.51 21.44
CA LYS A 12 22.05 -12.50 21.70
C LYS A 12 23.00 -12.58 20.52
N ALA A 13 22.80 -11.68 19.55
CA ALA A 13 23.71 -11.52 18.44
C ALA A 13 25.10 -11.40 19.05
N LYS A 14 26.04 -12.22 18.56
CA LYS A 14 27.46 -11.98 18.85
C LYS A 14 27.69 -10.49 18.58
N ALA A 15 28.11 -9.75 19.61
CA ALA A 15 28.35 -8.32 19.51
C ALA A 15 29.38 -8.06 18.41
N GLY A 16 28.91 -7.80 17.20
CA GLY A 16 29.70 -7.11 16.20
C GLY A 16 30.06 -5.74 16.77
N LYS A 17 31.17 -5.17 16.31
CA LYS A 17 31.37 -3.73 16.51
C LYS A 17 30.16 -3.04 15.88
N GLY A 18 29.41 -2.25 16.64
CA GLY A 18 28.27 -1.51 16.12
C GLY A 18 28.66 -0.61 14.94
N LEU A 19 27.68 0.04 14.32
CA LEU A 19 27.91 0.97 13.22
C LEU A 19 28.61 2.23 13.74
N THR A 20 29.71 2.61 13.09
CA THR A 20 30.28 3.95 13.19
C THR A 20 29.60 4.86 12.17
N ILE A 21 29.14 6.03 12.58
CA ILE A 21 28.36 6.94 11.73
C ILE A 21 29.18 8.19 11.43
N GLU A 22 29.31 8.51 10.15
CA GLU A 22 29.95 9.75 9.70
C GLU A 22 28.97 10.91 9.78
N ARG A 23 29.44 12.06 10.27
CA ARG A 23 28.66 13.30 10.30
C ARG A 23 28.84 14.04 8.97
N VAL A 24 27.74 14.37 8.31
CA VAL A 24 27.72 14.92 6.95
C VAL A 24 27.11 16.32 6.91
N TYR A 25 25.87 16.48 7.36
CA TYR A 25 25.16 17.76 7.31
C TYR A 25 25.24 18.58 8.60
N THR A 26 25.45 17.90 9.73
CA THR A 26 25.30 18.51 11.05
C THR A 26 26.63 18.93 11.66
N THR A 27 26.59 19.77 12.70
CA THR A 27 27.80 20.24 13.41
C THR A 27 27.80 19.70 14.84
N PRO A 28 28.92 19.16 15.35
CA PRO A 28 29.01 18.69 16.75
C PRO A 28 28.63 19.79 17.75
N GLY A 29 27.83 19.45 18.76
CA GLY A 29 27.40 20.39 19.79
C GLY A 29 26.30 21.38 19.37
N LEU A 30 25.81 21.32 18.13
CA LEU A 30 24.70 22.12 17.63
C LEU A 30 23.55 21.21 17.19
N HIS A 31 22.36 21.39 17.78
CA HIS A 31 21.20 20.60 17.40
C HIS A 31 20.64 21.11 16.05
N PRO A 32 20.18 20.22 15.14
CA PRO A 32 19.66 20.64 13.82
C PRO A 32 18.54 21.70 13.90
N TYR A 33 17.66 21.63 14.90
CA TYR A 33 16.60 22.61 15.06
C TYR A 33 17.08 24.05 15.31
N ASP A 34 18.30 24.23 15.79
CA ASP A 34 18.90 25.55 16.07
C ASP A 34 19.55 26.15 14.81
N THR A 35 19.56 25.43 13.69
CA THR A 35 20.15 25.86 12.42
C THR A 35 19.18 26.57 11.49
N VAL A 36 17.88 26.61 11.83
CA VAL A 36 16.81 27.18 11.00
C VAL A 36 15.92 28.14 11.80
N THR A 37 15.23 29.02 11.09
CA THR A 37 14.24 29.91 11.68
C THR A 37 12.88 29.22 11.72
N TRP A 38 12.23 29.25 12.88
CA TRP A 38 10.91 28.67 13.09
C TRP A 38 9.85 29.77 13.13
N GLU A 39 8.70 29.50 12.54
CA GLU A 39 7.56 30.42 12.57
C GLU A 39 6.26 29.72 12.95
N ARG A 40 5.31 30.53 13.41
CA ARG A 40 3.94 30.12 13.70
C ARG A 40 3.04 30.52 12.55
N ARG A 41 2.21 29.59 12.10
CA ARG A 41 1.22 29.84 11.06
C ARG A 41 -0.07 29.09 11.38
N ASP A 42 -1.17 29.56 10.80
CA ASP A 42 -2.46 28.90 10.92
C ASP A 42 -2.70 28.03 9.70
N VAL A 43 -3.22 26.82 9.92
CA VAL A 43 -3.64 25.92 8.85
C VAL A 43 -5.15 25.92 8.80
N VAL A 44 -5.71 26.41 7.70
CA VAL A 44 -7.15 26.37 7.42
C VAL A 44 -7.34 25.72 6.06
N GLN A 45 -8.13 24.65 6.01
CA GLN A 45 -8.49 23.96 4.78
C GLN A 45 -9.98 24.17 4.51
N THR A 46 -10.30 24.63 3.30
CA THR A 46 -11.68 24.84 2.85
C THR A 46 -12.04 23.87 1.73
N ASN A 47 -13.32 23.51 1.66
CA ASN A 47 -13.89 22.82 0.52
C ASN A 47 -13.93 23.78 -0.67
N TRP A 48 -13.29 23.42 -1.77
CA TRP A 48 -13.17 24.29 -2.95
C TRP A 48 -14.51 24.58 -3.63
N ARG A 49 -15.54 23.73 -3.46
CA ARG A 49 -16.88 23.93 -4.02
C ARG A 49 -17.78 24.75 -3.12
N THR A 50 -17.82 24.41 -1.84
CA THR A 50 -18.79 25.02 -0.90
C THR A 50 -18.20 26.21 -0.15
N GLY A 51 -16.88 26.36 -0.12
CA GLY A 51 -16.16 27.36 0.69
C GLY A 51 -16.11 27.04 2.19
N GLU A 52 -16.74 25.93 2.61
CA GLU A 52 -16.82 25.53 4.02
C GLU A 52 -15.44 25.14 4.56
N VAL A 53 -15.13 25.54 5.80
CA VAL A 53 -13.92 25.08 6.51
C VAL A 53 -14.08 23.61 6.88
N VAL A 54 -13.25 22.75 6.29
CA VAL A 54 -13.25 21.31 6.56
C VAL A 54 -12.25 20.91 7.64
N PHE A 55 -11.25 21.76 7.89
CA PHE A 55 -10.25 21.56 8.93
C PHE A 55 -9.59 22.90 9.27
N GLU A 56 -9.34 23.15 10.55
CA GLU A 56 -8.47 24.24 10.99
C GLU A 56 -7.64 23.85 12.22
N GLN A 57 -6.42 24.37 12.29
CA GLN A 57 -5.56 24.33 13.47
C GLN A 57 -4.65 25.56 13.47
N HIS A 58 -4.77 26.38 14.51
CA HIS A 58 -4.02 27.63 14.65
C HIS A 58 -2.68 27.43 15.35
N GLY A 59 -1.73 28.33 15.07
CA GLY A 59 -0.45 28.42 15.77
C GLY A 59 0.46 27.19 15.60
N VAL A 60 0.36 26.50 14.45
CA VAL A 60 1.26 25.39 14.16
C VAL A 60 2.67 25.88 13.83
N GLU A 61 3.68 25.12 14.20
CA GLU A 61 5.10 25.53 14.14
C GLU A 61 5.88 24.71 13.10
N PHE A 62 6.50 25.42 12.17
CA PHE A 62 7.31 24.86 11.08
C PHE A 62 8.53 25.76 10.80
N PRO A 63 9.58 25.24 10.14
CA PRO A 63 10.63 26.09 9.59
C PRO A 63 10.05 27.05 8.54
N ASP A 64 10.55 28.28 8.47
CA ASP A 64 10.12 29.31 7.52
C ASP A 64 10.22 28.84 6.05
N SER A 65 11.18 27.99 5.75
CA SER A 65 11.41 27.39 4.43
C SER A 65 10.32 26.42 3.97
N TRP A 66 9.45 25.94 4.87
CA TRP A 66 8.38 25.01 4.51
C TRP A 66 7.26 25.74 3.77
N SER A 67 6.80 25.16 2.66
CA SER A 67 5.63 25.70 1.95
C SER A 67 4.35 25.57 2.77
N VAL A 68 3.39 26.46 2.52
CA VAL A 68 2.04 26.39 3.13
C VAL A 68 1.41 25.01 2.90
N ASN A 69 1.46 24.50 1.67
CA ASN A 69 0.89 23.19 1.33
C ASN A 69 1.53 22.04 2.12
N ALA A 70 2.86 22.04 2.30
CA ALA A 70 3.54 21.01 3.06
C ALA A 70 3.13 21.05 4.54
N SER A 71 3.09 22.26 5.14
CA SER A 71 2.60 22.45 6.50
C SER A 71 1.15 21.98 6.64
N THR A 72 0.25 22.33 5.72
CA THR A 72 -1.15 21.88 5.72
C THR A 72 -1.27 20.37 5.68
N ILE A 73 -0.49 19.68 4.82
CA ILE A 73 -0.52 18.22 4.73
C ILE A 73 -0.01 17.57 6.02
N VAL A 74 1.12 18.05 6.57
CA VAL A 74 1.66 17.53 7.83
C VAL A 74 0.68 17.71 8.98
N THR A 75 0.11 18.91 9.12
CA THR A 75 -0.87 19.20 10.16
C THR A 75 -2.13 18.36 10.01
N THR A 76 -2.70 18.25 8.82
CA THR A 76 -3.98 17.53 8.63
C THR A 76 -3.84 16.01 8.72
N LYS A 77 -2.71 15.44 8.29
CA LYS A 77 -2.56 13.99 8.12
C LYS A 77 -1.61 13.33 9.13
N TYR A 78 -0.60 14.04 9.60
CA TYR A 78 0.53 13.44 10.32
C TYR A 78 0.64 13.85 11.78
N PHE A 79 0.14 15.03 12.15
CA PHE A 79 0.00 15.40 13.56
C PHE A 79 -0.93 14.42 14.27
N ARG A 80 -0.45 13.86 15.37
CA ARG A 80 -1.19 12.97 16.27
C ARG A 80 -2.04 13.77 17.28
N GLY A 81 -3.06 13.11 17.82
CA GLY A 81 -4.04 13.71 18.73
C GLY A 81 -5.22 14.33 17.99
N ALA A 82 -6.38 14.39 18.63
CA ALA A 82 -7.58 15.01 18.06
C ALA A 82 -7.46 16.54 18.16
N VAL A 83 -7.92 17.27 17.13
CA VAL A 83 -7.92 18.74 17.16
C VAL A 83 -8.71 19.23 18.37
N GLY A 84 -8.16 20.22 19.09
CA GLY A 84 -8.74 20.77 20.31
C GLY A 84 -8.41 20.02 21.61
N TYR A 85 -7.76 18.86 21.54
CA TYR A 85 -7.28 18.13 22.71
C TYR A 85 -5.84 18.50 23.07
N GLU A 86 -5.50 18.46 24.36
CA GLU A 86 -4.16 18.86 24.86
C GLU A 86 -3.02 18.02 24.28
N ASN A 87 -3.28 16.76 23.91
CA ASN A 87 -2.29 15.87 23.34
C ASN A 87 -2.11 16.02 21.81
N ARG A 88 -2.70 17.06 21.21
CA ARG A 88 -2.55 17.36 19.78
C ARG A 88 -1.15 17.90 19.48
N GLU A 89 -0.45 17.24 18.57
CA GLU A 89 0.80 17.75 18.01
C GLU A 89 0.52 19.07 17.27
N TRP A 90 1.43 20.03 17.44
CA TRP A 90 1.34 21.38 16.88
C TRP A 90 2.66 21.85 16.25
N SER A 91 3.78 21.17 16.49
CA SER A 91 5.08 21.48 15.87
C SER A 91 5.60 20.33 15.04
N LEU A 92 6.24 20.63 13.90
CA LEU A 92 6.99 19.63 13.14
C LEU A 92 8.06 18.94 14.01
N LYS A 93 8.65 19.63 14.99
CA LYS A 93 9.62 19.05 15.94
C LYS A 93 9.06 17.83 16.65
N GLN A 94 7.82 17.90 17.13
CA GLN A 94 7.18 16.82 17.86
C GLN A 94 7.02 15.57 16.97
N VAL A 95 6.66 15.74 15.70
CA VAL A 95 6.50 14.64 14.74
C VAL A 95 7.86 14.00 14.43
N ILE A 96 8.87 14.83 14.15
CA ILE A 96 10.23 14.34 13.85
C ILE A 96 10.81 13.63 15.07
N ASP A 97 10.80 14.25 16.25
CA ASP A 97 11.34 13.68 17.49
C ASP A 97 10.67 12.36 17.84
N ARG A 98 9.34 12.27 17.70
CA ARG A 98 8.60 11.03 17.96
C ARG A 98 9.14 9.87 17.12
N VAL A 99 9.50 10.11 15.86
CA VAL A 99 10.06 9.09 14.96
C VAL A 99 11.55 8.86 15.24
N VAL A 100 12.35 9.94 15.19
CA VAL A 100 13.81 9.87 15.27
C VAL A 100 14.26 9.34 16.62
N LEU A 101 13.77 9.89 17.74
CA LEU A 101 14.17 9.45 19.07
C LEU A 101 13.77 8.00 19.33
N SER A 102 12.64 7.55 18.77
CA SER A 102 12.22 6.14 18.86
C SER A 102 13.21 5.22 18.13
N TYR A 103 13.67 5.60 16.94
CA TYR A 103 14.68 4.83 16.22
C TYR A 103 16.05 4.90 16.88
N THR A 104 16.50 6.07 17.33
CA THR A 104 17.77 6.21 18.06
C THR A 104 17.76 5.36 19.33
N LYS A 105 16.67 5.40 20.10
CA LYS A 105 16.49 4.58 21.30
C LYS A 105 16.56 3.09 20.95
N SER A 106 15.79 2.65 19.96
CA SER A 106 15.79 1.24 19.53
C SER A 106 17.17 0.80 19.02
N GLY A 107 17.86 1.67 18.29
CA GLY A 107 19.22 1.46 17.82
C GLY A 107 20.21 1.24 18.97
N LYS A 108 20.14 2.07 20.02
CA LYS A 108 20.93 1.91 21.25
C LYS A 108 20.61 0.59 21.97
N GLU A 109 19.32 0.32 22.20
CA GLU A 109 18.85 -0.88 22.92
C GLU A 109 19.25 -2.19 22.22
N ASN A 110 19.32 -2.19 20.88
CA ASN A 110 19.67 -3.36 20.08
C ASN A 110 21.15 -3.38 19.65
N GLY A 111 21.98 -2.45 20.13
CA GLY A 111 23.42 -2.42 19.86
C GLY A 111 23.80 -2.11 18.42
N TYR A 112 22.98 -1.34 17.69
CA TYR A 112 23.28 -0.93 16.31
C TYR A 112 24.40 0.11 16.21
N PHE A 113 24.70 0.87 17.27
CA PHE A 113 25.72 1.92 17.28
C PHE A 113 26.99 1.45 17.98
N ALA A 114 28.17 1.80 17.45
CA ALA A 114 29.44 1.47 18.09
C ALA A 114 29.66 2.27 19.39
N THR A 115 29.22 3.53 19.40
CA THR A 115 29.35 4.47 20.52
C THR A 115 28.10 5.32 20.70
N ASP A 116 27.98 6.00 21.85
CA ASP A 116 26.92 7.00 22.06
C ASP A 116 27.04 8.19 21.10
N VAL A 117 28.27 8.52 20.68
CA VAL A 117 28.53 9.57 19.69
C VAL A 117 27.94 9.18 18.33
N ASP A 118 28.08 7.92 17.92
CA ASP A 118 27.48 7.43 16.67
C ASP A 118 25.95 7.52 16.69
N ALA A 119 25.35 7.24 17.85
CA ALA A 119 23.92 7.34 18.03
C ALA A 119 23.43 8.81 17.99
N GLU A 120 24.21 9.75 18.57
CA GLU A 120 23.94 11.18 18.48
C GLU A 120 24.08 11.70 17.03
N ILE A 121 25.13 11.26 16.32
CA ILE A 121 25.31 11.62 14.90
C ILE A 121 24.11 11.12 14.10
N PHE A 122 23.69 9.87 14.27
CA PHE A 122 22.50 9.33 13.61
C PHE A 122 21.23 10.14 13.90
N GLU A 123 20.99 10.49 15.16
CA GLU A 123 19.86 11.31 15.58
C GLU A 123 19.86 12.68 14.89
N HIS A 124 21.01 13.37 14.92
CA HIS A 124 21.13 14.71 14.35
C HIS A 124 21.04 14.68 12.81
N GLU A 125 21.74 13.77 12.14
CA GLU A 125 21.71 13.64 10.68
C GLU A 125 20.29 13.32 10.19
N LEU A 126 19.61 12.35 10.83
CA LEU A 126 18.24 12.00 10.44
C LEU A 126 17.26 13.15 10.68
N THR A 127 17.38 13.85 11.81
CA THR A 127 16.58 15.05 12.11
C THR A 127 16.80 16.14 11.06
N HIS A 128 18.06 16.42 10.71
CA HIS A 128 18.41 17.39 9.68
C HIS A 128 17.80 17.02 8.32
N MET A 129 17.97 15.76 7.90
CA MET A 129 17.49 15.30 6.60
C MET A 129 15.97 15.32 6.49
N LEU A 130 15.24 14.99 7.56
CA LEU A 130 13.78 15.06 7.60
C LEU A 130 13.28 16.51 7.61
N MET A 131 13.88 17.37 8.44
CA MET A 131 13.50 18.78 8.56
C MET A 131 13.74 19.56 7.26
N ASN A 132 14.84 19.28 6.56
CA ASN A 132 15.21 19.94 5.29
C ASN A 132 14.65 19.23 4.04
N GLN A 133 13.79 18.22 4.22
CA GLN A 133 13.14 17.47 3.15
C GLN A 133 14.14 16.81 2.17
N ILE A 134 15.29 16.37 2.68
CA ILE A 134 16.31 15.57 1.98
C ILE A 134 15.88 14.10 1.94
N PHE A 135 15.20 13.64 3.00
CA PHE A 135 14.77 12.26 3.17
C PHE A 135 13.37 12.22 3.77
N SER A 136 12.60 11.18 3.43
CA SER A 136 11.30 10.92 4.03
C SER A 136 11.00 9.42 4.13
N PHE A 137 10.39 9.02 5.24
CA PHE A 137 9.83 7.68 5.40
C PHE A 137 8.44 7.56 4.75
N ASN A 138 8.01 6.33 4.49
CA ASN A 138 6.62 6.04 4.14
C ASN A 138 5.64 6.42 5.26
N SER A 139 4.39 6.74 4.89
CA SER A 139 3.39 7.28 5.82
C SER A 139 3.15 6.46 7.10
N PRO A 140 3.05 5.12 7.07
CA PRO A 140 2.94 4.31 8.30
C PRO A 140 4.01 4.57 9.37
N VAL A 141 5.23 4.92 9.00
CA VAL A 141 6.27 5.30 9.98
C VAL A 141 5.83 6.53 10.76
N TRP A 142 5.41 7.58 10.05
CA TRP A 142 4.93 8.82 10.65
C TRP A 142 3.66 8.63 11.47
N PHE A 143 2.78 7.74 11.02
CA PHE A 143 1.55 7.43 11.74
C PHE A 143 1.82 6.69 13.02
N ASN A 144 2.70 5.69 13.02
CA ASN A 144 2.71 4.69 14.09
C ASN A 144 3.91 4.84 15.03
N VAL A 145 5.11 5.18 14.54
CA VAL A 145 6.34 5.16 15.35
C VAL A 145 6.24 6.13 16.53
N GLY A 146 6.74 5.68 17.68
CA GLY A 146 6.73 6.43 18.93
C GLY A 146 5.34 6.56 19.57
N THR A 147 4.43 5.63 19.30
CA THR A 147 3.06 5.62 19.83
C THR A 147 2.76 4.35 20.61
N ASN A 148 1.68 4.35 21.40
CA ASN A 148 1.31 3.21 22.24
C ASN A 148 0.73 2.01 21.46
N ALA A 149 0.40 2.19 20.19
CA ALA A 149 -0.13 1.10 19.36
C ALA A 149 0.99 0.18 18.87
N PRO A 150 0.70 -1.12 18.62
CA PRO A 150 1.63 -2.00 17.92
C PRO A 150 2.11 -1.36 16.62
N GLN A 151 3.42 -1.38 16.42
CA GLN A 151 4.10 -0.57 15.42
C GLN A 151 4.06 -1.22 14.04
N GLN A 152 3.09 -0.82 13.20
CA GLN A 152 3.07 -1.18 11.78
C GLN A 152 3.82 -0.12 10.96
N VAL A 153 5.05 -0.43 10.54
CA VAL A 153 5.92 0.53 9.83
C VAL A 153 6.00 0.27 8.32
N SER A 154 5.68 -0.93 7.85
CA SER A 154 5.65 -1.29 6.43
C SER A 154 4.46 -0.65 5.72
N ALA A 155 4.64 -0.07 4.54
CA ALA A 155 3.52 0.44 3.73
C ALA A 155 2.92 -0.62 2.81
N CYS A 156 3.73 -1.59 2.42
CA CYS A 156 3.42 -2.53 1.36
C CYS A 156 3.42 -3.93 1.92
N PHE A 157 2.34 -4.68 1.64
CA PHE A 157 2.20 -6.09 1.98
C PHE A 157 1.83 -6.88 0.73
N ILE A 158 2.29 -8.13 0.67
CA ILE A 158 1.86 -9.12 -0.32
C ILE A 158 1.29 -10.30 0.48
N LEU A 159 0.09 -10.74 0.14
CA LEU A 159 -0.60 -11.85 0.80
C LEU A 159 -0.76 -13.02 -0.18
N SER A 160 -0.80 -14.24 0.35
CA SER A 160 -1.27 -15.41 -0.40
C SER A 160 -2.73 -15.71 -0.08
N VAL A 161 -3.45 -16.29 -1.04
CA VAL A 161 -4.75 -16.92 -0.81
C VAL A 161 -4.78 -18.29 -1.47
N ASP A 162 -5.35 -19.27 -0.77
CA ASP A 162 -5.56 -20.63 -1.29
C ASP A 162 -7.03 -20.86 -1.61
N ASP A 163 -7.30 -21.87 -2.44
CA ASP A 163 -8.65 -22.27 -2.87
C ASP A 163 -9.42 -23.04 -1.78
N THR A 164 -9.54 -22.41 -0.61
CA THR A 164 -10.34 -22.90 0.51
C THR A 164 -11.07 -21.73 1.16
N MET A 165 -12.26 -21.99 1.70
CA MET A 165 -13.03 -20.92 2.31
C MET A 165 -12.37 -20.33 3.55
N GLU A 166 -11.65 -21.15 4.31
CA GLU A 166 -10.86 -20.67 5.45
C GLU A 166 -9.77 -19.68 5.01
N SER A 167 -9.01 -19.99 3.96
CA SER A 167 -7.97 -19.09 3.43
C SER A 167 -8.56 -17.80 2.87
N ILE A 168 -9.66 -17.88 2.11
CA ILE A 168 -10.36 -16.72 1.55
C ILE A 168 -10.89 -15.79 2.64
N LEU A 169 -11.53 -16.33 3.68
CA LEU A 169 -12.03 -15.51 4.80
C LEU A 169 -10.88 -14.97 5.66
N ASN A 170 -9.78 -15.71 5.79
CA ASN A 170 -8.59 -15.24 6.49
C ASN A 170 -7.93 -14.08 5.74
N TRP A 171 -7.91 -14.10 4.40
CA TRP A 171 -7.46 -12.97 3.59
C TRP A 171 -8.21 -11.68 3.98
N TYR A 172 -9.55 -11.70 4.06
CA TYR A 172 -10.32 -10.51 4.44
C TYR A 172 -9.94 -9.99 5.84
N ARG A 173 -9.69 -10.91 6.77
CA ARG A 173 -9.26 -10.59 8.14
C ARG A 173 -7.90 -9.91 8.16
N GLU A 174 -6.91 -10.52 7.52
CA GLU A 174 -5.53 -10.03 7.50
C GLU A 174 -5.43 -8.69 6.82
N GLU A 175 -6.08 -8.56 5.68
CA GLU A 175 -6.11 -7.33 4.92
C GLU A 175 -6.77 -6.19 5.71
N GLY A 176 -7.89 -6.47 6.40
CA GLY A 176 -8.53 -5.48 7.26
C GLY A 176 -7.64 -4.99 8.41
N MET A 177 -6.81 -5.87 8.98
CA MET A 177 -5.84 -5.50 10.01
C MET A 177 -4.68 -4.66 9.44
N ILE A 178 -4.21 -4.98 8.23
CA ILE A 178 -3.20 -4.20 7.51
C ILE A 178 -3.74 -2.80 7.21
N PHE A 179 -4.98 -2.70 6.72
CA PHE A 179 -5.61 -1.41 6.42
C PHE A 179 -5.78 -0.56 7.67
N LYS A 180 -6.23 -1.14 8.79
CA LYS A 180 -6.32 -0.44 10.09
C LYS A 180 -4.99 0.23 10.46
N GLY A 181 -3.86 -0.43 10.20
CA GLY A 181 -2.52 0.09 10.48
C GLY A 181 -1.99 1.16 9.51
N GLY A 182 -2.71 1.53 8.46
CA GLY A 182 -2.29 2.59 7.52
C GLY A 182 -1.62 2.11 6.23
N SER A 183 -1.58 0.81 6.00
CA SER A 183 -0.81 0.17 4.93
C SER A 183 -1.72 -0.43 3.86
N GLY A 184 -1.14 -0.79 2.72
CA GLY A 184 -1.84 -1.45 1.63
C GLY A 184 -1.35 -2.87 1.38
N ALA A 185 -2.18 -3.67 0.73
CA ALA A 185 -1.90 -5.08 0.47
C ALA A 185 -2.17 -5.44 -0.99
N GLY A 186 -1.44 -6.41 -1.52
CA GLY A 186 -1.78 -7.01 -2.80
C GLY A 186 -1.68 -8.53 -2.76
N LEU A 187 -2.34 -9.17 -3.72
CA LEU A 187 -2.36 -10.62 -3.84
C LEU A 187 -2.76 -11.05 -5.25
N ASN A 188 -2.49 -12.32 -5.56
CA ASN A 188 -2.92 -12.96 -6.79
C ASN A 188 -4.02 -13.97 -6.49
N LEU A 189 -5.18 -13.81 -7.13
CA LEU A 189 -6.36 -14.67 -6.90
C LEU A 189 -6.36 -15.93 -7.76
N SER A 190 -5.37 -16.11 -8.64
CA SER A 190 -5.35 -17.19 -9.63
C SER A 190 -5.24 -18.59 -9.05
N ARG A 191 -4.99 -18.73 -7.75
CA ARG A 191 -5.05 -20.01 -7.04
C ARG A 191 -6.50 -20.45 -6.80
N ILE A 192 -7.44 -19.51 -6.68
CA ILE A 192 -8.87 -19.79 -6.48
C ILE A 192 -9.43 -20.35 -7.79
N ARG A 193 -10.23 -21.42 -7.69
CA ARG A 193 -10.86 -22.02 -8.87
C ARG A 193 -11.83 -21.06 -9.55
N SER A 194 -11.97 -21.19 -10.87
CA SER A 194 -12.87 -20.35 -11.65
C SER A 194 -14.35 -20.63 -11.41
N SER A 195 -15.19 -19.68 -11.76
CA SER A 195 -16.65 -19.79 -11.74
C SER A 195 -17.18 -20.89 -12.69
N LYS A 196 -16.35 -21.30 -13.65
CA LYS A 196 -16.65 -22.33 -14.65
C LYS A 196 -16.34 -23.75 -14.15
N GLU A 197 -15.73 -23.90 -12.97
CA GLU A 197 -15.34 -25.18 -12.40
C GLU A 197 -16.39 -25.73 -11.41
N LEU A 198 -16.53 -27.07 -11.37
CA LEU A 198 -17.48 -27.76 -10.50
C LEU A 198 -16.98 -27.90 -9.05
N LEU A 199 -17.92 -27.83 -8.11
CA LEU A 199 -17.69 -28.14 -6.70
C LEU A 199 -17.89 -29.64 -6.42
N LYS A 200 -17.17 -30.18 -5.43
CA LYS A 200 -17.34 -31.58 -4.98
C LYS A 200 -18.76 -31.90 -4.50
N SER A 201 -19.48 -30.89 -4.00
CA SER A 201 -20.86 -30.99 -3.53
C SER A 201 -21.92 -30.92 -4.64
N GLY A 202 -21.50 -30.71 -5.90
CA GLY A 202 -22.40 -30.30 -6.99
C GLY A 202 -22.54 -28.77 -7.09
N GLY A 203 -22.86 -28.29 -8.29
CA GLY A 203 -22.90 -26.85 -8.63
C GLY A 203 -21.55 -26.31 -9.13
N THR A 204 -21.54 -25.05 -9.57
CA THR A 204 -20.34 -24.31 -9.98
C THR A 204 -19.79 -23.49 -8.82
N ALA A 205 -18.48 -23.21 -8.84
CA ALA A 205 -17.86 -22.32 -7.88
C ALA A 205 -18.26 -20.86 -8.13
N SER A 206 -18.07 -19.99 -7.14
CA SER A 206 -18.34 -18.55 -7.29
C SER A 206 -17.28 -17.81 -8.11
N GLY A 207 -16.07 -18.36 -8.22
CA GLY A 207 -14.92 -17.73 -8.89
C GLY A 207 -14.25 -16.61 -8.07
N PRO A 208 -12.99 -16.27 -8.40
CA PRO A 208 -12.23 -15.20 -7.75
C PRO A 208 -12.90 -13.83 -7.83
N VAL A 209 -13.56 -13.50 -8.94
CA VAL A 209 -14.21 -12.18 -9.13
C VAL A 209 -15.32 -11.95 -8.10
N SER A 210 -16.09 -12.99 -7.76
CA SER A 210 -17.12 -12.90 -6.72
C SER A 210 -16.53 -12.68 -5.33
N PHE A 211 -15.38 -13.28 -5.00
CA PHE A 211 -14.73 -13.05 -3.71
C PHE A 211 -14.04 -11.68 -3.66
N MET A 212 -13.44 -11.24 -4.77
CA MET A 212 -12.92 -9.88 -4.92
C MET A 212 -13.97 -8.82 -4.58
N ARG A 213 -15.23 -9.03 -4.97
CA ARG A 213 -16.36 -8.15 -4.62
C ARG A 213 -16.55 -8.02 -3.10
N GLY A 214 -16.49 -9.14 -2.38
CA GLY A 214 -16.60 -9.17 -0.92
C GLY A 214 -15.42 -8.49 -0.24
N ALA A 215 -14.20 -8.74 -0.73
CA ALA A 215 -12.98 -8.10 -0.22
C ALA A 215 -12.99 -6.57 -0.45
N ASP A 216 -13.48 -6.12 -1.60
CA ASP A 216 -13.64 -4.70 -1.91
C ASP A 216 -14.61 -4.01 -0.95
N ALA A 217 -15.78 -4.62 -0.72
CA ALA A 217 -16.75 -4.10 0.25
C ALA A 217 -16.16 -4.04 1.67
N SER A 218 -15.44 -5.09 2.10
CA SER A 218 -14.71 -5.10 3.37
C SER A 218 -13.73 -3.93 3.47
N ALA A 219 -12.90 -3.73 2.43
CA ALA A 219 -11.93 -2.64 2.35
C ALA A 219 -12.60 -1.25 2.47
N GLY A 220 -13.73 -1.05 1.79
CA GLY A 220 -14.49 0.20 1.81
C GLY A 220 -15.03 0.59 3.20
N THR A 221 -15.20 -0.37 4.12
CA THR A 221 -15.66 -0.09 5.49
C THR A 221 -14.54 0.38 6.43
N ILE A 222 -13.27 0.20 6.06
CA ILE A 222 -12.12 0.42 6.95
C ILE A 222 -11.43 1.74 6.60
N LYS A 223 -11.39 2.66 7.58
CA LYS A 223 -10.58 3.89 7.49
C LYS A 223 -9.14 3.57 7.84
N SER A 224 -8.24 3.72 6.87
CA SER A 224 -6.83 3.36 7.04
C SER A 224 -6.07 4.39 7.87
N GLY A 225 -5.25 3.92 8.82
CA GLY A 225 -4.35 4.76 9.62
C GLY A 225 -5.06 5.72 10.61
N GLY A 226 -6.33 5.46 10.95
CA GLY A 226 -7.07 6.23 11.96
C GLY A 226 -7.51 7.63 11.56
N ALA A 227 -7.06 8.17 10.41
CA ALA A 227 -7.47 9.49 9.96
C ALA A 227 -7.38 9.61 8.43
N THR A 228 -8.53 9.54 7.75
CA THR A 228 -8.79 10.07 6.39
C THR A 228 -8.23 9.34 5.16
N ARG A 229 -7.56 8.19 5.27
CA ARG A 229 -7.08 7.43 4.10
C ARG A 229 -8.01 6.26 3.75
N ARG A 230 -8.28 6.04 2.46
CA ARG A 230 -8.96 4.83 1.96
C ARG A 230 -8.00 3.64 2.00
N ALA A 231 -8.54 2.44 2.17
CA ALA A 231 -7.79 1.22 1.94
C ALA A 231 -7.25 1.19 0.49
N ALA A 232 -6.07 0.60 0.31
CA ALA A 232 -5.44 0.46 -1.00
C ALA A 232 -5.07 -1.01 -1.23
N LYS A 233 -5.59 -1.59 -2.32
CA LYS A 233 -5.42 -3.00 -2.66
C LYS A 233 -4.83 -3.15 -4.07
N MET A 234 -4.02 -4.18 -4.30
CA MET A 234 -3.75 -4.73 -5.64
C MET A 234 -4.40 -6.10 -5.75
N VAL A 235 -5.18 -6.33 -6.81
CA VAL A 235 -5.68 -7.66 -7.17
C VAL A 235 -5.08 -8.06 -8.49
N VAL A 236 -4.45 -9.24 -8.49
CA VAL A 236 -3.86 -9.83 -9.68
C VAL A 236 -4.64 -11.07 -10.11
N LEU A 237 -4.83 -11.23 -11.41
CA LEU A 237 -5.30 -12.48 -12.02
C LEU A 237 -4.42 -12.82 -13.23
N ASP A 238 -4.03 -14.08 -13.34
CA ASP A 238 -3.18 -14.61 -14.41
C ASP A 238 -3.99 -14.69 -15.69
N VAL A 239 -3.35 -14.39 -16.81
CA VAL A 239 -4.01 -14.27 -18.12
C VAL A 239 -4.66 -15.57 -18.62
N ASP A 240 -4.25 -16.72 -18.12
CA ASP A 240 -4.81 -18.04 -18.43
C ASP A 240 -5.95 -18.46 -17.51
N HIS A 241 -6.35 -17.62 -16.55
CA HIS A 241 -7.45 -17.95 -15.66
C HIS A 241 -8.80 -17.94 -16.42
N PRO A 242 -9.70 -18.93 -16.25
CA PRO A 242 -10.95 -18.98 -17.01
C PRO A 242 -11.93 -17.81 -16.80
N ASP A 243 -11.80 -17.08 -15.69
CA ASP A 243 -12.58 -15.86 -15.40
C ASP A 243 -11.86 -14.56 -15.82
N ILE A 244 -10.80 -14.64 -16.65
CA ILE A 244 -9.98 -13.47 -17.01
C ILE A 244 -10.76 -12.35 -17.70
N GLU A 245 -11.69 -12.70 -18.60
CA GLU A 245 -12.51 -11.69 -19.29
C GLU A 245 -13.44 -10.95 -18.32
N GLU A 246 -14.08 -11.67 -17.39
CA GLU A 246 -14.91 -11.06 -16.36
C GLU A 246 -14.07 -10.11 -15.48
N PHE A 247 -12.86 -10.56 -15.10
CA PHE A 247 -11.93 -9.75 -14.32
C PHE A 247 -11.56 -8.43 -15.02
N ILE A 248 -11.23 -8.48 -16.31
CA ILE A 248 -10.91 -7.30 -17.13
C ILE A 248 -12.09 -6.32 -17.19
N GLU A 249 -13.30 -6.84 -17.36
CA GLU A 249 -14.50 -6.03 -17.59
C GLU A 249 -15.12 -5.46 -16.29
N THR A 250 -14.76 -6.00 -15.11
CA THR A 250 -15.37 -5.63 -13.82
C THR A 250 -15.49 -4.12 -13.60
N LYS A 251 -14.39 -3.38 -13.70
CA LYS A 251 -14.37 -1.94 -13.44
C LYS A 251 -15.02 -1.12 -14.55
N VAL A 252 -14.91 -1.55 -15.80
CA VAL A 252 -15.56 -0.87 -16.93
C VAL A 252 -17.08 -0.87 -16.72
N ASN A 253 -17.62 -2.04 -16.33
CA ASN A 253 -19.04 -2.19 -16.06
C ASN A 253 -19.50 -1.33 -14.87
N GLU A 254 -18.66 -1.15 -13.84
CA GLU A 254 -18.98 -0.25 -12.72
C GLU A 254 -18.87 1.23 -13.11
N GLU A 255 -17.93 1.63 -13.95
CA GLU A 255 -17.85 2.99 -14.48
C GLU A 255 -19.09 3.38 -15.31
N ASP A 256 -19.62 2.45 -16.09
CA ASP A 256 -20.87 2.69 -16.82
C ASP A 256 -22.06 2.86 -15.87
N LYS A 257 -22.10 2.11 -14.76
CA LYS A 257 -23.08 2.32 -13.68
C LYS A 257 -22.90 3.67 -13.01
N ILE A 258 -21.67 4.08 -12.71
CA ILE A 258 -21.34 5.39 -12.12
C ILE A 258 -21.88 6.51 -13.02
N ARG A 259 -21.64 6.44 -14.33
CA ARG A 259 -22.12 7.42 -15.31
C ARG A 259 -23.66 7.46 -15.33
N ALA A 260 -24.31 6.31 -15.40
CA ALA A 260 -25.78 6.23 -15.40
C ALA A 260 -26.40 6.79 -14.10
N LEU A 261 -25.82 6.48 -12.95
CA LEU A 261 -26.28 6.99 -11.65
C LEU A 261 -26.05 8.51 -11.53
N ARG A 262 -24.89 9.01 -11.94
CA ARG A 262 -24.63 10.45 -11.99
C ARG A 262 -25.64 11.17 -12.86
N ASP A 263 -25.92 10.66 -14.05
CA ASP A 263 -26.87 11.26 -15.00
C ASP A 263 -28.32 11.20 -14.48
N ALA A 264 -28.62 10.26 -13.58
CA ALA A 264 -29.88 10.18 -12.83
C ALA A 264 -29.93 11.10 -11.59
N GLY A 265 -28.86 11.84 -11.29
CA GLY A 265 -28.80 12.84 -10.22
C GLY A 265 -28.22 12.36 -8.89
N PHE A 266 -27.59 11.18 -8.85
CA PHE A 266 -26.87 10.71 -7.66
C PHE A 266 -25.50 11.39 -7.52
N ASP A 267 -25.05 11.58 -6.28
CA ASP A 267 -23.75 12.18 -5.94
C ASP A 267 -22.64 11.14 -6.02
N MET A 268 -22.16 10.93 -7.25
CA MET A 268 -21.14 9.95 -7.61
C MET A 268 -19.72 10.53 -7.66
N ASP A 269 -19.50 11.74 -7.14
CA ASP A 269 -18.17 12.32 -7.09
C ASP A 269 -17.27 11.63 -6.05
N LEU A 270 -15.96 11.88 -6.13
CA LEU A 270 -15.01 11.41 -5.12
C LEU A 270 -15.36 11.97 -3.74
N GLY A 271 -15.85 11.10 -2.85
CA GLY A 271 -16.32 11.48 -1.51
C GLY A 271 -17.81 11.86 -1.45
N GLY A 272 -18.52 11.75 -2.59
CA GLY A 272 -19.96 11.87 -2.65
C GLY A 272 -20.65 10.75 -1.87
N LYS A 273 -21.88 11.00 -1.41
CA LYS A 273 -22.58 10.06 -0.53
C LYS A 273 -23.01 8.76 -1.23
N ASP A 274 -23.20 8.80 -2.55
CA ASP A 274 -23.79 7.69 -3.32
C ASP A 274 -22.73 6.77 -3.95
N ILE A 275 -21.46 7.23 -4.02
CA ILE A 275 -20.33 6.46 -4.57
C ILE A 275 -20.05 5.15 -3.82
N ILE A 276 -20.54 5.01 -2.59
CA ILE A 276 -20.38 3.78 -1.79
C ILE A 276 -21.19 2.60 -2.32
N SER A 277 -22.12 2.85 -3.25
CA SER A 277 -23.02 1.84 -3.81
C SER A 277 -22.42 1.01 -4.95
N VAL A 278 -21.29 1.45 -5.51
CA VAL A 278 -20.58 0.79 -6.62
C VAL A 278 -19.40 -0.03 -6.11
N GLN A 279 -19.04 -1.06 -6.88
CA GLN A 279 -18.08 -2.09 -6.44
C GLN A 279 -16.72 -1.94 -7.12
N TYR A 280 -15.72 -2.65 -6.59
CA TYR A 280 -14.36 -2.76 -7.12
C TYR A 280 -13.58 -1.44 -7.15
N GLN A 281 -13.95 -0.47 -6.32
CA GLN A 281 -13.35 0.87 -6.30
C GLN A 281 -12.15 1.02 -5.36
N ASN A 282 -11.90 0.03 -4.49
CA ASN A 282 -10.82 0.08 -3.49
C ASN A 282 -9.58 -0.72 -3.90
N ALA A 283 -9.60 -1.33 -5.09
CA ALA A 283 -8.51 -2.12 -5.64
C ALA A 283 -7.97 -1.49 -6.92
N ASN A 284 -6.67 -1.59 -7.14
CA ASN A 284 -6.09 -1.59 -8.48
C ASN A 284 -6.10 -3.04 -8.98
N ASN A 285 -6.48 -3.25 -10.24
CA ASN A 285 -6.50 -4.56 -10.86
C ASN A 285 -5.32 -4.66 -11.83
N SER A 286 -4.66 -5.82 -11.89
CA SER A 286 -3.66 -6.09 -12.91
C SER A 286 -3.80 -7.49 -13.46
N VAL A 287 -3.70 -7.61 -14.78
CA VAL A 287 -3.55 -8.92 -15.43
C VAL A 287 -2.08 -9.29 -15.43
N ARG A 288 -1.78 -10.50 -14.96
CA ARG A 288 -0.43 -11.05 -15.00
C ARG A 288 -0.25 -11.87 -16.26
N VAL A 289 0.46 -11.29 -17.22
CA VAL A 289 0.66 -11.87 -18.55
C VAL A 289 1.95 -12.68 -18.57
N SER A 290 1.88 -13.87 -19.17
CA SER A 290 3.06 -14.70 -19.40
C SER A 290 3.65 -14.47 -20.78
N ASP A 291 4.92 -14.79 -20.93
CA ASP A 291 5.64 -14.86 -22.20
C ASP A 291 4.92 -15.77 -23.21
N THR A 292 4.31 -16.86 -22.74
CA THR A 292 3.53 -17.77 -23.59
C THR A 292 2.32 -17.08 -24.19
N PHE A 293 1.59 -16.29 -23.40
CA PHE A 293 0.48 -15.49 -23.91
C PHE A 293 0.97 -14.39 -24.87
N MET A 294 2.05 -13.69 -24.53
CA MET A 294 2.60 -12.64 -25.40
C MET A 294 3.05 -13.19 -26.76
N ARG A 295 3.66 -14.37 -26.80
CA ARG A 295 4.00 -15.06 -28.06
C ARG A 295 2.75 -15.42 -28.87
N SER A 296 1.69 -15.88 -28.21
CA SER A 296 0.40 -16.17 -28.86
C SER A 296 -0.26 -14.92 -29.43
N TYR A 297 -0.15 -13.78 -28.74
CA TYR A 297 -0.61 -12.48 -29.23
C TYR A 297 0.14 -12.05 -30.52
N GLU A 298 1.46 -12.18 -30.52
CA GLU A 298 2.31 -11.83 -31.68
C GLU A 298 1.99 -12.69 -32.91
N SER A 299 1.82 -14.00 -32.72
CA SER A 299 1.47 -14.93 -33.80
C SER A 299 0.00 -14.82 -34.25
N GLY A 300 -0.88 -14.28 -33.40
CA GLY A 300 -2.32 -14.27 -33.66
C GLY A 300 -2.98 -15.64 -33.46
N ASP A 301 -2.47 -16.42 -32.51
CA ASP A 301 -3.00 -17.73 -32.17
C ASP A 301 -4.11 -17.65 -31.10
N GLN A 302 -4.82 -18.75 -30.93
CA GLN A 302 -5.69 -18.94 -29.77
C GLN A 302 -4.87 -19.27 -28.52
N PHE A 303 -5.35 -18.81 -27.37
CA PHE A 303 -4.77 -19.07 -26.05
C PHE A 303 -5.74 -19.89 -25.18
N GLY A 304 -5.20 -20.85 -24.44
CA GLY A 304 -6.00 -21.75 -23.60
C GLY A 304 -6.16 -21.19 -22.19
N LEU A 305 -7.40 -21.20 -21.69
CA LEU A 305 -7.71 -20.88 -20.30
C LEU A 305 -7.77 -22.17 -19.48
N VAL A 306 -7.02 -22.21 -18.37
CA VAL A 306 -6.67 -23.42 -17.65
C VAL A 306 -7.41 -23.49 -16.31
N ALA A 307 -8.24 -24.52 -16.14
CA ALA A 307 -8.93 -24.82 -14.89
C ALA A 307 -7.92 -25.06 -13.75
N ARG A 308 -8.13 -24.45 -12.59
CA ARG A 308 -7.19 -24.56 -11.46
C ARG A 308 -7.29 -25.89 -10.71
N ALA A 309 -8.45 -26.54 -10.75
CA ALA A 309 -8.67 -27.83 -10.09
C ALA A 309 -8.13 -29.02 -10.90
N SER A 310 -8.20 -28.97 -12.24
CA SER A 310 -7.75 -30.08 -13.12
C SER A 310 -6.43 -29.82 -13.84
N GLY A 311 -6.06 -28.55 -14.06
CA GLY A 311 -4.92 -28.18 -14.90
C GLY A 311 -5.19 -28.33 -16.41
N GLU A 312 -6.43 -28.60 -16.81
CA GLU A 312 -6.81 -28.77 -18.20
C GLU A 312 -7.27 -27.44 -18.82
N VAL A 313 -7.02 -27.28 -20.12
CA VAL A 313 -7.59 -26.18 -20.90
C VAL A 313 -9.09 -26.45 -21.09
N ILE A 314 -9.93 -25.62 -20.48
CA ILE A 314 -11.40 -25.76 -20.56
C ILE A 314 -12.03 -24.82 -21.59
N GLU A 315 -11.29 -23.79 -22.01
CA GLU A 315 -11.74 -22.79 -22.96
C GLU A 315 -10.55 -22.26 -23.75
N LYS A 316 -10.81 -21.74 -24.96
CA LYS A 316 -9.82 -21.04 -25.76
C LYS A 316 -10.36 -19.69 -26.21
N VAL A 317 -9.51 -18.69 -26.18
CA VAL A 317 -9.81 -17.31 -26.60
C VAL A 317 -8.83 -16.87 -27.69
N ASP A 318 -9.23 -15.90 -28.51
CA ASP A 318 -8.28 -15.25 -29.41
C ASP A 318 -7.38 -14.29 -28.60
N SER A 319 -6.06 -14.44 -28.73
CA SER A 319 -5.10 -13.66 -27.94
C SER A 319 -5.12 -12.18 -28.28
N LYS A 320 -5.38 -11.82 -29.54
CA LYS A 320 -5.46 -10.42 -29.98
C LYS A 320 -6.73 -9.77 -29.45
N ASP A 321 -7.84 -10.50 -29.46
CA ASP A 321 -9.10 -10.02 -28.89
C ASP A 321 -8.99 -9.85 -27.37
N LEU A 322 -8.41 -10.81 -26.65
CA LEU A 322 -8.21 -10.70 -25.19
C LEU A 322 -7.30 -9.51 -24.84
N PHE A 323 -6.18 -9.35 -25.56
CA PHE A 323 -5.31 -8.20 -25.35
C PHE A 323 -5.98 -6.87 -25.71
N ARG A 324 -6.81 -6.87 -26.76
CA ARG A 324 -7.59 -5.69 -27.14
C ARG A 324 -8.61 -5.32 -26.06
N LYS A 325 -9.27 -6.30 -25.44
CA LYS A 325 -10.17 -6.07 -24.29
C LYS A 325 -9.43 -5.43 -23.12
N MET A 326 -8.24 -5.93 -22.76
CA MET A 326 -7.40 -5.31 -21.72
C MET A 326 -7.09 -3.85 -22.04
N ALA A 327 -6.65 -3.57 -23.26
CA ALA A 327 -6.32 -2.20 -23.69
C ALA A 327 -7.54 -1.27 -23.71
N GLN A 328 -8.71 -1.77 -24.12
CA GLN A 328 -9.96 -1.01 -24.14
C GLN A 328 -10.46 -0.70 -22.72
N ALA A 329 -10.38 -1.68 -21.81
CA ALA A 329 -10.70 -1.47 -20.40
C ALA A 329 -9.76 -0.43 -19.77
N ALA A 330 -8.45 -0.56 -19.97
CA ALA A 330 -7.47 0.39 -19.48
C ALA A 330 -7.69 1.81 -20.05
N TRP A 331 -8.10 1.93 -21.31
CA TRP A 331 -8.49 3.22 -21.88
C TRP A 331 -9.77 3.78 -21.25
N ALA A 332 -10.75 2.92 -20.94
CA ALA A 332 -12.04 3.34 -20.42
C ALA A 332 -12.02 3.75 -18.94
N CYS A 333 -11.19 3.09 -18.12
CA CYS A 333 -11.19 3.27 -16.66
C CYS A 333 -9.80 3.19 -15.98
N ALA A 334 -8.70 3.19 -16.74
CA ALA A 334 -7.32 3.05 -16.25
C ALA A 334 -6.98 1.67 -15.62
N ASP A 335 -7.86 0.68 -15.74
CA ASP A 335 -7.67 -0.69 -15.28
C ASP A 335 -8.12 -1.72 -16.34
N PRO A 336 -7.55 -2.93 -16.34
CA PRO A 336 -6.46 -3.39 -15.48
C PRO A 336 -5.09 -2.91 -15.98
N GLY A 337 -4.13 -2.81 -15.05
CA GLY A 337 -2.71 -2.76 -15.36
C GLY A 337 -2.19 -4.11 -15.88
N ILE A 338 -0.91 -4.16 -16.25
CA ILE A 338 -0.24 -5.39 -16.70
C ILE A 338 1.00 -5.67 -15.85
N GLN A 339 1.17 -6.92 -15.44
CA GLN A 339 2.39 -7.44 -14.82
C GLN A 339 3.00 -8.53 -15.70
N TYR A 340 4.26 -8.37 -16.10
CA TYR A 340 4.97 -9.35 -16.94
C TYR A 340 5.57 -10.44 -16.07
N ASP A 341 4.87 -11.57 -16.00
CA ASP A 341 5.09 -12.61 -15.02
C ASP A 341 6.49 -13.23 -15.09
N ASP A 342 6.91 -13.64 -16.28
CA ASP A 342 8.21 -14.27 -16.52
C ASP A 342 9.34 -13.27 -16.30
N THR A 343 9.23 -12.06 -16.86
CA THR A 343 10.22 -10.99 -16.64
C THR A 343 10.41 -10.66 -15.16
N ILE A 344 9.33 -10.57 -14.38
CA ILE A 344 9.42 -10.32 -12.93
C ILE A 344 10.21 -11.43 -12.24
N ASN A 345 9.97 -12.70 -12.60
CA ASN A 345 10.65 -13.83 -11.97
C ASN A 345 12.08 -14.05 -12.49
N ASP A 346 12.40 -13.67 -13.72
CA ASP A 346 13.77 -13.70 -14.27
C ASP A 346 14.71 -12.76 -13.51
N TRP A 347 14.20 -11.63 -13.03
CA TRP A 347 14.93 -10.65 -12.23
C TRP A 347 14.79 -10.88 -10.71
N HIS A 348 14.19 -12.00 -10.31
CA HIS A 348 14.01 -12.32 -8.90
C HIS A 348 15.36 -12.51 -8.20
N THR A 349 15.59 -11.75 -7.13
CA THR A 349 16.86 -11.80 -6.38
C THR A 349 16.97 -12.97 -5.40
N ASN A 350 15.89 -13.73 -5.18
CA ASN A 350 15.84 -14.84 -4.22
C ASN A 350 14.91 -15.99 -4.67
N PRO A 351 15.07 -16.50 -5.91
CA PRO A 351 14.14 -17.45 -6.53
C PRO A 351 14.03 -18.80 -5.81
N GLU A 352 15.09 -19.23 -5.12
CA GLU A 352 15.09 -20.48 -4.35
C GLU A 352 14.17 -20.43 -3.12
N THR A 353 13.72 -19.25 -2.69
CA THR A 353 12.82 -19.11 -1.53
C THR A 353 11.35 -19.29 -1.92
N GLY A 354 11.02 -19.06 -3.18
CA GLY A 354 9.67 -19.12 -3.70
C GLY A 354 9.51 -18.21 -4.90
N ARG A 355 8.30 -18.21 -5.45
CA ARG A 355 7.95 -17.43 -6.64
C ARG A 355 7.36 -16.08 -6.25
N ILE A 356 7.58 -15.07 -7.07
CA ILE A 356 6.84 -13.80 -6.96
C ILE A 356 5.50 -13.99 -7.67
N ASN A 357 4.38 -13.95 -6.94
CA ASN A 357 3.04 -14.16 -7.50
C ASN A 357 2.22 -12.88 -7.65
N ALA A 358 2.54 -11.84 -6.88
CA ALA A 358 1.84 -10.56 -6.92
C ALA A 358 2.78 -9.38 -6.63
N SER A 359 2.20 -8.20 -6.49
CA SER A 359 2.86 -6.99 -6.03
C SER A 359 2.04 -6.33 -4.93
N ASN A 360 2.58 -5.29 -4.30
CA ASN A 360 1.80 -4.36 -3.49
C ASN A 360 0.87 -3.45 -4.35
N PRO A 361 0.02 -2.59 -3.75
CA PRO A 361 -0.95 -1.74 -4.47
C PRO A 361 -0.43 -0.92 -5.66
N CYS A 362 0.81 -0.42 -5.60
CA CYS A 362 1.37 0.45 -6.64
C CYS A 362 2.43 -0.24 -7.52
N SER A 363 2.59 -1.57 -7.38
CA SER A 363 3.50 -2.41 -8.18
C SER A 363 5.00 -2.06 -8.13
N GLU A 364 5.45 -1.34 -7.11
CA GLU A 364 6.86 -1.00 -6.87
C GLU A 364 7.59 -2.02 -5.98
N TYR A 365 6.85 -2.86 -5.25
CA TYR A 365 7.39 -3.95 -4.44
C TYR A 365 6.93 -5.31 -4.99
N MET A 366 7.90 -6.05 -5.53
CA MET A 366 7.76 -7.40 -6.10
C MET A 366 8.56 -8.38 -5.23
N SER A 367 7.87 -9.26 -4.51
CA SER A 367 8.50 -10.19 -3.58
C SER A 367 7.59 -11.38 -3.32
N LEU A 368 8.05 -12.27 -2.44
CA LEU A 368 7.34 -13.47 -2.02
C LEU A 368 5.99 -13.13 -1.37
N ASP A 369 5.05 -14.07 -1.44
CA ASP A 369 3.80 -13.97 -0.70
C ASP A 369 4.04 -13.93 0.82
N ASN A 370 3.10 -13.33 1.54
CA ASN A 370 3.15 -13.11 2.99
C ASN A 370 4.40 -12.33 3.44
N SER A 371 4.80 -11.34 2.63
CA SER A 371 5.91 -10.45 2.91
C SER A 371 5.46 -9.00 3.06
N SER A 372 6.34 -8.15 3.60
CA SER A 372 6.08 -6.72 3.73
C SER A 372 7.33 -5.89 3.45
N CYS A 373 7.13 -4.62 3.09
CA CYS A 373 8.19 -3.67 2.81
C CYS A 373 7.93 -2.31 3.47
N ASN A 374 8.94 -1.81 4.16
CA ASN A 374 9.05 -0.41 4.57
C ASN A 374 9.83 0.36 3.51
N LEU A 375 9.37 1.56 3.18
CA LEU A 375 9.93 2.38 2.11
C LEU A 375 10.45 3.69 2.67
N ALA A 376 11.46 4.24 2.00
CA ALA A 376 11.89 5.60 2.23
C ALA A 376 12.39 6.20 0.91
N SER A 377 12.42 7.52 0.84
CA SER A 377 12.76 8.25 -0.37
C SER A 377 13.76 9.35 -0.09
N LEU A 378 14.72 9.51 -1.00
CA LEU A 378 15.67 10.62 -1.03
C LEU A 378 15.20 11.65 -2.06
N ASN A 379 15.29 12.92 -1.68
CA ASN A 379 15.03 14.03 -2.57
C ASN A 379 16.31 14.41 -3.32
N LEU A 380 16.41 14.02 -4.59
CA LEU A 380 17.60 14.24 -5.40
C LEU A 380 17.86 15.71 -5.78
N MET A 381 16.92 16.61 -5.45
CA MET A 381 17.06 18.06 -5.69
C MET A 381 17.69 18.81 -4.52
N LYS A 382 18.07 18.10 -3.45
CA LYS A 382 18.58 18.68 -2.20
C LYS A 382 20.04 18.33 -1.95
#